data_AF-A0A9P7STI6-F1
#
_entry.id   AF-A0A9P7STI6-F1
#
_cell.length_a   1.000
_cell.length_b   1.000
_cell.length_c   1.000
_cell.angle_alpha   90.00
_cell.angle_beta   90.00
_cell.angle_gamma   90.00
#
_symmetry.space_group_name_H-M   'P 1'
#
loop_
_entity.id
_entity.type
_entity.pdbx_description
1 polymer ?
#
loop_
_entity_poly.entity_id
_entity_poly.type
_entity_poly.pdbx_seq_one_letter_code
_entity_poly.pdbx_strand_id
1 'polypeptide(L)'
;DGLTAGIPYGPPVSLSTAIRQRAWRTDAQAYLYALLGFLAASHCQWNKVKQFMSKLEALVRPSTQSTVELLSTYLTGVYRQGTGNLQGALEIFSSPRFHLPQTSNGVKAGQKEIALLAGLNRLWIMQHPSCRNDYQTHELIGQLQPFCTNHWNIDLRTAWHNVAAALDTEPPQQLNQQKQHIQAAMSGSKVTNNILGAAVTLCIMRSRFFENVIGEQALKSARAASKQAQRSGNMLWQSVADGMLAQSYEVQGQREEAGQEWQKATKEANDAFVGKSMTYDFEDIATTTVISYFVDFVHG
;
A
#
# COMPACT_ATOMS: atom_id res chain seq x y z
N ASP A 1 -11.26 -35.89 25.29
CA ASP A 1 -12.42 -35.39 24.52
C ASP A 1 -13.53 -34.82 25.41
N GLY A 2 -13.25 -33.77 26.18
CA GLY A 2 -14.19 -33.20 27.17
C GLY A 2 -14.60 -31.73 26.94
N LEU A 3 -14.10 -31.07 25.89
CA LEU A 3 -14.27 -29.63 25.69
C LEU A 3 -15.58 -29.24 24.95
N THR A 4 -16.34 -30.22 24.47
CA THR A 4 -17.66 -30.00 23.83
C THR A 4 -18.82 -30.64 24.59
N ALA A 5 -18.54 -31.28 25.73
CA ALA A 5 -19.55 -31.87 26.59
C ALA A 5 -20.34 -30.75 27.29
N GLY A 6 -21.61 -30.57 26.93
CA GLY A 6 -22.52 -29.62 27.58
C GLY A 6 -22.82 -28.33 26.79
N ILE A 7 -22.25 -28.15 25.58
CA ILE A 7 -22.74 -27.10 24.68
C ILE A 7 -24.02 -27.63 24.01
N PRO A 8 -25.20 -27.04 24.24
CA PRO A 8 -26.42 -27.49 23.58
C PRO A 8 -26.24 -27.34 22.07
N TYR A 9 -26.20 -28.48 21.36
CA TYR A 9 -26.31 -28.47 19.91
C TYR A 9 -27.65 -27.81 19.59
N GLY A 10 -27.63 -26.80 18.71
CA GLY A 10 -28.86 -26.17 18.22
C GLY A 10 -29.83 -27.21 17.63
N PRO A 11 -31.06 -26.81 17.28
CA PRO A 11 -32.04 -27.73 16.73
C PRO A 11 -31.45 -28.56 15.58
N PRO A 12 -31.77 -29.87 15.48
CA PRO A 12 -31.19 -30.74 14.47
C PRO A 12 -31.51 -30.22 13.07
N VAL A 13 -30.47 -30.09 12.24
CA VAL A 13 -30.58 -29.65 10.84
C VAL A 13 -30.28 -30.81 9.90
N SER A 14 -30.78 -30.73 8.66
CA SER A 14 -30.43 -31.72 7.64
C SER A 14 -28.92 -31.76 7.39
N LEU A 15 -28.38 -32.92 6.99
CA LEU A 15 -26.96 -33.09 6.67
C LEU A 15 -26.50 -32.09 5.58
N SER A 16 -27.33 -31.85 4.57
CA SER A 16 -27.05 -30.86 3.51
C SER A 16 -26.94 -29.43 4.06
N THR A 17 -27.73 -29.09 5.08
CA THR A 17 -27.64 -27.80 5.78
C THR A 17 -26.37 -27.74 6.63
N ALA A 18 -26.04 -28.79 7.37
CA ALA A 18 -24.83 -28.86 8.17
C ALA A 18 -23.55 -28.70 7.32
N ILE A 19 -23.49 -29.36 6.16
CA ILE A 19 -22.38 -29.23 5.20
C ILE A 19 -22.25 -27.79 4.70
N ARG A 20 -23.37 -27.16 4.33
CA ARG A 20 -23.38 -25.76 3.86
C ARG A 20 -22.94 -24.78 4.94
N GLN A 21 -23.40 -24.97 6.17
CA GLN A 21 -22.97 -24.14 7.30
C GLN A 21 -21.48 -24.33 7.59
N ARG A 22 -20.94 -25.55 7.47
CA ARG A 22 -19.50 -25.80 7.62
C ARG A 22 -18.69 -25.09 6.53
N ALA A 23 -19.13 -25.16 5.28
CA ALA A 23 -18.49 -24.45 4.16
C ALA A 23 -18.49 -22.93 4.42
N TRP A 24 -19.64 -22.36 4.78
CA TRP A 24 -19.76 -20.94 5.10
C TRP A 24 -18.85 -20.50 6.27
N ARG A 25 -18.77 -21.28 7.34
CA ARG A 25 -17.85 -20.98 8.47
C ARG A 25 -16.40 -20.98 8.04
N THR A 26 -16.02 -21.90 7.15
CA THR A 26 -14.66 -21.99 6.60
C THR A 26 -14.34 -20.76 5.74
N ASP A 27 -15.25 -20.37 4.86
CA ASP A 27 -15.11 -19.17 4.02
C ASP A 27 -15.04 -17.88 4.87
N ALA A 28 -15.90 -17.77 5.89
CA ALA A 28 -15.90 -16.62 6.81
C ALA A 28 -14.59 -16.53 7.60
N GLN A 29 -14.06 -17.66 8.07
CA GLN A 29 -12.77 -17.69 8.76
C GLN A 29 -11.62 -17.30 7.84
N ALA A 30 -11.61 -17.78 6.60
CA ALA A 30 -10.61 -17.39 5.60
C ALA A 30 -10.68 -15.88 5.30
N TYR A 31 -11.89 -15.34 5.13
CA TYR A 31 -12.10 -13.91 4.94
C TYR A 31 -11.55 -13.08 6.12
N LEU A 32 -11.81 -13.51 7.36
CA LEU A 32 -11.28 -12.85 8.56
C LEU A 32 -9.75 -12.87 8.62
N TYR A 33 -9.11 -13.99 8.28
CA TYR A 33 -7.64 -14.03 8.22
C TYR A 33 -7.05 -13.13 7.14
N ALA A 34 -7.71 -12.99 5.99
CA ALA A 34 -7.29 -12.02 4.98
C ALA A 34 -7.35 -10.59 5.52
N LEU A 35 -8.47 -10.20 6.15
CA LEU A 35 -8.63 -8.85 6.76
C LEU A 35 -7.62 -8.57 7.88
N LEU A 36 -7.40 -9.54 8.77
CA LEU A 36 -6.38 -9.43 9.81
C LEU A 36 -4.96 -9.33 9.23
N GLY A 37 -4.70 -10.02 8.12
CA GLY A 37 -3.49 -9.88 7.33
C GLY A 37 -3.30 -8.46 6.81
N PHE A 38 -4.33 -7.86 6.21
CA PHE A 38 -4.26 -6.47 5.73
C PHE A 38 -4.07 -5.46 6.86
N LEU A 39 -4.76 -5.64 7.99
CA LEU A 39 -4.59 -4.79 9.17
C LEU A 39 -3.16 -4.90 9.74
N ALA A 40 -2.60 -6.11 9.81
CA ALA A 40 -1.22 -6.30 10.22
C ALA A 40 -0.25 -5.63 9.22
N ALA A 41 -0.52 -5.73 7.92
CA ALA A 41 0.28 -5.09 6.87
C ALA A 41 0.23 -3.56 6.94
N SER A 42 -0.92 -2.95 7.26
CA SER A 42 -1.02 -1.49 7.41
C SER A 42 -0.21 -0.94 8.58
N HIS A 43 0.18 -1.80 9.53
CA HIS A 43 1.08 -1.50 10.64
C HIS A 43 2.49 -2.07 10.47
N CYS A 44 2.86 -2.53 9.27
CA CYS A 44 4.17 -3.13 8.99
C CYS A 44 4.50 -4.37 9.86
N GLN A 45 3.49 -5.08 10.37
CA GLN A 45 3.68 -6.26 11.24
C GLN A 45 3.86 -7.53 10.40
N TRP A 46 4.91 -7.58 9.59
CA TRP A 46 5.11 -8.62 8.56
C TRP A 46 5.16 -10.05 9.10
N ASN A 47 5.67 -10.25 10.32
CA ASN A 47 5.63 -11.55 10.99
C ASN A 47 4.20 -12.05 11.23
N LYS A 48 3.28 -11.16 11.63
CA LYS A 48 1.86 -11.50 11.78
C LYS A 48 1.19 -11.71 10.44
N VAL A 49 1.53 -10.91 9.43
CA VAL A 49 1.03 -11.10 8.06
C VAL A 49 1.34 -12.51 7.58
N LYS A 50 2.61 -12.95 7.73
CA LYS A 50 3.04 -14.30 7.36
C LYS A 50 2.25 -15.39 8.12
N GLN A 51 2.02 -15.21 9.42
CA GLN A 51 1.21 -16.14 10.21
C GLN A 51 -0.24 -16.22 9.72
N PHE A 52 -0.86 -15.09 9.39
CA PHE A 52 -2.23 -15.07 8.84
C PHE A 52 -2.29 -15.67 7.44
N MET A 53 -1.28 -15.45 6.60
CA MET A 53 -1.17 -16.09 5.29
C MET A 53 -1.10 -17.61 5.40
N SER A 54 -0.28 -18.16 6.30
CA SER A 54 -0.21 -19.62 6.51
C SER A 54 -1.55 -20.20 6.99
N LYS A 55 -2.27 -19.49 7.85
CA LYS A 55 -3.63 -19.89 8.28
C LYS A 55 -4.63 -19.82 7.14
N LEU A 56 -4.50 -18.82 6.27
CA LEU A 56 -5.37 -18.63 5.11
C LEU A 56 -5.15 -19.74 4.06
N GLU A 57 -3.90 -20.07 3.77
CA GLU A 57 -3.51 -21.12 2.83
C GLU A 57 -4.10 -22.49 3.22
N ALA A 58 -4.13 -22.81 4.53
CA ALA A 58 -4.75 -24.04 5.02
C ALA A 58 -6.29 -24.10 4.82
N LEU A 59 -6.95 -22.97 4.61
CA LEU A 59 -8.40 -22.86 4.45
C LEU A 59 -8.84 -22.67 2.99
N VAL A 60 -7.99 -22.11 2.14
CA VAL A 60 -8.27 -21.93 0.71
C VAL A 60 -8.24 -23.29 0.00
N ARG A 61 -9.32 -23.62 -0.69
CA ARG A 61 -9.52 -24.86 -1.44
C ARG A 61 -10.06 -24.52 -2.83
N PRO A 62 -10.00 -25.44 -3.82
CA PRO A 62 -10.57 -25.19 -5.15
C PRO A 62 -12.07 -24.83 -5.17
N SER A 63 -12.80 -25.17 -4.09
CA SER A 63 -14.22 -24.83 -3.91
C SER A 63 -14.46 -23.52 -3.16
N THR A 64 -13.41 -22.80 -2.79
CA THR A 64 -13.50 -21.55 -2.01
C THR A 64 -14.10 -20.43 -2.86
N GLN A 65 -14.78 -19.50 -2.20
CA GLN A 65 -15.33 -18.33 -2.89
C GLN A 65 -14.23 -17.52 -3.59
N SER A 66 -14.48 -17.12 -4.84
CA SER A 66 -13.52 -16.37 -5.66
C SER A 66 -13.00 -15.09 -4.99
N THR A 67 -13.81 -14.42 -4.16
CA THR A 67 -13.37 -13.24 -3.40
C THR A 67 -12.28 -13.58 -2.38
N VAL A 68 -12.38 -14.70 -1.68
CA VAL A 68 -11.36 -15.11 -0.68
C VAL A 68 -10.05 -15.46 -1.38
N GLU A 69 -10.11 -16.15 -2.52
CA GLU A 69 -8.92 -16.43 -3.33
C GLU A 69 -8.25 -15.14 -3.83
N LEU A 70 -9.07 -14.18 -4.28
CA LEU A 70 -8.58 -12.88 -4.75
C LEU A 70 -7.90 -12.10 -3.62
N LEU A 71 -8.51 -12.04 -2.44
CA LEU A 71 -7.93 -11.40 -1.25
C LEU A 71 -6.65 -12.10 -0.79
N SER A 72 -6.61 -13.43 -0.81
CA SER A 72 -5.40 -14.21 -0.49
C SER A 72 -4.26 -13.90 -1.44
N THR A 73 -4.56 -13.84 -2.74
CA THR A 73 -3.58 -13.49 -3.78
C THR A 73 -3.08 -12.06 -3.58
N TYR A 74 -4.00 -11.12 -3.33
CA TYR A 74 -3.65 -9.71 -3.11
C TYR A 74 -2.80 -9.52 -1.86
N LEU A 75 -3.13 -10.18 -0.74
CA LEU A 75 -2.35 -10.16 0.49
C LEU A 75 -0.93 -10.70 0.27
N THR A 76 -0.77 -11.73 -0.58
CA THR A 76 0.54 -12.25 -0.96
C THR A 76 1.37 -11.21 -1.69
N GLY A 77 0.77 -10.46 -2.63
CA GLY A 77 1.42 -9.35 -3.32
C GLY A 77 1.82 -8.23 -2.36
N VAL A 78 0.91 -7.84 -1.45
CA VAL A 78 1.18 -6.84 -0.40
C VAL A 78 2.32 -7.27 0.51
N TYR A 79 2.37 -8.52 0.93
CA TYR A 79 3.46 -9.06 1.74
C TYR A 79 4.80 -9.02 0.98
N ARG A 80 4.83 -9.46 -0.28
CA ARG A 80 6.05 -9.42 -1.10
C ARG A 80 6.54 -7.98 -1.31
N GLN A 81 5.64 -7.06 -1.64
CA GLN A 81 5.99 -5.64 -1.81
C GLN A 81 6.49 -5.03 -0.50
N GLY A 82 5.75 -5.24 0.59
CA GLY A 82 6.07 -4.71 1.91
C GLY A 82 7.35 -5.28 2.53
N THR A 83 7.83 -6.43 2.05
CA THR A 83 9.11 -7.04 2.47
C THR A 83 10.25 -6.80 1.48
N GLY A 84 10.03 -5.98 0.44
CA GLY A 84 11.05 -5.59 -0.53
C GLY A 84 11.23 -6.53 -1.72
N ASN A 85 10.45 -7.61 -1.83
CA ASN A 85 10.46 -8.48 -3.01
C ASN A 85 9.56 -7.90 -4.11
N LEU A 86 10.04 -6.83 -4.76
CA LEU A 86 9.29 -6.05 -5.75
C LEU A 86 8.97 -6.87 -7.00
N GLN A 87 9.94 -7.62 -7.52
CA GLN A 87 9.73 -8.46 -8.70
C GLN A 87 8.66 -9.53 -8.43
N GLY A 88 8.78 -10.22 -7.28
CA GLY A 88 7.80 -11.21 -6.87
C GLY A 88 6.42 -10.60 -6.57
N ALA A 89 6.34 -9.32 -6.15
CA ALA A 89 5.07 -8.62 -5.98
C ALA A 89 4.45 -8.23 -7.33
N LEU A 90 5.27 -7.75 -8.27
CA LEU A 90 4.86 -7.38 -9.62
C LEU A 90 4.28 -8.59 -10.37
N GLU A 91 4.91 -9.77 -10.25
CA GLU A 91 4.38 -11.04 -10.76
C GLU A 91 2.99 -11.36 -10.22
N ILE A 92 2.80 -11.23 -8.90
CA ILE A 92 1.51 -11.51 -8.25
C ILE A 92 0.45 -10.52 -8.71
N PHE A 93 0.74 -9.23 -8.71
CA PHE A 93 -0.23 -8.21 -9.12
C PHE A 93 -0.53 -8.21 -10.62
N SER A 94 0.36 -8.78 -11.44
CA SER A 94 0.13 -8.99 -12.88
C SER A 94 -0.66 -10.27 -13.18
N SER A 95 -1.12 -11.00 -12.15
CA SER A 95 -1.96 -12.17 -12.32
C SER A 95 -3.24 -11.84 -13.09
N PRO A 96 -3.70 -12.72 -14.01
CA PRO A 96 -4.97 -12.54 -14.74
C PRO A 96 -6.19 -12.37 -13.83
N ARG A 97 -6.08 -12.78 -12.56
CA ARG A 97 -7.12 -12.59 -11.54
C ARG A 97 -7.41 -11.11 -11.23
N PHE A 98 -6.46 -10.22 -11.52
CA PHE A 98 -6.60 -8.76 -11.35
C PHE A 98 -6.87 -8.03 -12.66
N HIS A 99 -7.13 -8.73 -13.77
CA HIS A 99 -7.53 -8.06 -15.00
C HIS A 99 -8.88 -7.39 -14.83
N LEU A 100 -8.96 -6.12 -15.24
CA LEU A 100 -10.21 -5.37 -15.17
C LEU A 100 -11.17 -5.91 -16.23
N PRO A 101 -12.39 -6.31 -15.84
CA PRO A 101 -13.37 -6.82 -16.78
C PRO A 101 -13.83 -5.70 -17.72
N GLN A 102 -13.78 -5.94 -19.02
CA GLN A 102 -14.22 -4.99 -20.06
C GLN A 102 -15.74 -4.75 -20.04
N THR A 103 -16.51 -5.67 -19.45
CA THR A 103 -17.97 -5.57 -19.33
C THR A 103 -18.40 -5.63 -17.87
N SER A 104 -19.42 -4.84 -17.52
CA SER A 104 -19.92 -4.71 -16.14
C SER A 104 -20.70 -5.93 -15.65
N ASN A 105 -21.01 -6.89 -16.51
CA ASN A 105 -21.91 -7.99 -16.23
C ASN A 105 -21.24 -9.07 -15.37
N GLY A 106 -21.67 -9.18 -14.11
CA GLY A 106 -21.40 -10.34 -13.24
C GLY A 106 -20.23 -10.21 -12.26
N VAL A 107 -19.33 -9.23 -12.41
CA VAL A 107 -18.22 -9.04 -11.44
C VAL A 107 -18.69 -8.18 -10.27
N LYS A 108 -18.61 -8.74 -9.05
CA LYS A 108 -18.96 -8.04 -7.81
C LYS A 108 -18.09 -6.79 -7.64
N ALA A 109 -18.68 -5.67 -7.21
CA ALA A 109 -18.00 -4.38 -7.06
C ALA A 109 -16.66 -4.49 -6.30
N GLY A 110 -16.63 -5.21 -5.18
CA GLY A 110 -15.41 -5.39 -4.40
C GLY A 110 -14.27 -6.14 -5.11
N GLN A 111 -14.56 -7.04 -6.05
CA GLN A 111 -13.52 -7.71 -6.84
C GLN A 111 -12.84 -6.74 -7.82
N LYS A 112 -13.63 -5.82 -8.41
CA LYS A 112 -13.10 -4.76 -9.26
C LYS A 112 -12.21 -3.81 -8.45
N GLU A 113 -12.62 -3.43 -7.25
CA GLU A 113 -11.82 -2.56 -6.38
C GLU A 113 -10.45 -3.19 -6.04
N ILE A 114 -10.41 -4.49 -5.74
CA ILE A 114 -9.13 -5.18 -5.46
C ILE A 114 -8.25 -5.21 -6.72
N ALA A 115 -8.82 -5.44 -7.90
CA ALA A 115 -8.09 -5.38 -9.17
C ALA A 115 -7.52 -3.98 -9.45
N LEU A 116 -8.31 -2.93 -9.16
CA LEU A 116 -7.84 -1.54 -9.26
C LEU A 116 -6.67 -1.28 -8.31
N LEU A 117 -6.80 -1.70 -7.04
CA LEU A 117 -5.71 -1.59 -6.05
C LEU A 117 -4.45 -2.32 -6.53
N ALA A 118 -4.55 -3.56 -7.01
CA ALA A 118 -3.42 -4.29 -7.58
C ALA A 118 -2.77 -3.51 -8.75
N GLY A 119 -3.57 -2.89 -9.61
CA GLY A 119 -3.08 -1.99 -10.66
C GLY A 119 -2.31 -0.78 -10.10
N LEU A 120 -2.82 -0.12 -9.06
CA LEU A 120 -2.11 0.98 -8.38
C LEU A 120 -0.78 0.51 -7.77
N ASN A 121 -0.75 -0.68 -7.14
CA ASN A 121 0.47 -1.26 -6.60
C ASN A 121 1.50 -1.56 -7.70
N ARG A 122 1.08 -2.04 -8.87
CA ARG A 122 1.97 -2.22 -10.03
C ARG A 122 2.57 -0.90 -10.49
N LEU A 123 1.74 0.15 -10.63
CA LEU A 123 2.21 1.48 -11.03
C LEU A 123 3.31 1.96 -10.08
N TRP A 124 3.08 1.88 -8.78
CA TRP A 124 4.08 2.18 -7.76
C TRP A 124 5.38 1.37 -7.92
N ILE A 125 5.28 0.05 -8.05
CA ILE A 125 6.46 -0.84 -8.20
C ILE A 125 7.26 -0.52 -9.47
N MET A 126 6.57 -0.26 -10.59
CA MET A 126 7.21 0.07 -11.87
C MET A 126 7.89 1.44 -11.87
N GLN A 127 7.78 2.21 -10.79
CA GLN A 127 8.61 3.40 -10.64
C GLN A 127 10.04 3.04 -10.24
N HIS A 128 10.27 1.94 -9.50
CA HIS A 128 11.63 1.54 -9.12
C HIS A 128 12.50 1.17 -10.35
N PRO A 129 13.78 1.58 -10.44
CA PRO A 129 14.61 1.34 -11.61
C PRO A 129 14.73 -0.13 -12.01
N SER A 130 14.78 -1.06 -11.04
CA SER A 130 14.86 -2.50 -11.35
C SER A 130 13.59 -3.09 -11.95
N CYS A 131 12.45 -2.39 -11.84
CA CYS A 131 11.14 -2.83 -12.31
C CYS A 131 10.55 -1.86 -13.35
N ARG A 132 11.32 -0.85 -13.77
CA ARG A 132 10.84 0.24 -14.61
C ARG A 132 10.45 -0.26 -15.99
N ASN A 133 9.24 0.10 -16.42
CA ASN A 133 8.74 -0.16 -17.75
C ASN A 133 7.79 0.97 -18.17
N ASP A 134 8.32 1.94 -18.90
CA ASP A 134 7.57 3.15 -19.25
C ASP A 134 6.38 2.81 -20.16
N TYR A 135 6.54 1.89 -21.11
CA TYR A 135 5.44 1.46 -21.99
C TYR A 135 4.27 0.86 -21.20
N GLN A 136 4.54 -0.13 -20.35
CA GLN A 136 3.52 -0.78 -19.52
C GLN A 136 2.92 0.19 -18.50
N THR A 137 3.70 1.14 -18.01
CA THR A 137 3.21 2.20 -17.10
C THR A 137 2.15 3.05 -17.81
N HIS A 138 2.42 3.54 -19.01
CA HIS A 138 1.46 4.32 -19.79
C HIS A 138 0.20 3.52 -20.15
N GLU A 139 0.36 2.27 -20.57
CA GLU A 139 -0.76 1.38 -20.87
C GLU A 139 -1.66 1.20 -19.64
N LEU A 140 -1.05 0.94 -18.48
CA LEU A 140 -1.78 0.68 -17.24
C LEU A 140 -2.47 1.94 -16.70
N ILE A 141 -1.87 3.14 -16.85
CA ILE A 141 -2.54 4.42 -16.57
C ILE A 141 -3.82 4.53 -17.41
N GLY A 142 -3.72 4.29 -18.72
CA GLY A 142 -4.86 4.35 -19.64
C GLY A 142 -5.98 3.37 -19.29
N GLN A 143 -5.61 2.18 -18.78
CA GLN A 143 -6.58 1.18 -18.33
C GLN A 143 -7.26 1.56 -17.02
N LEU A 144 -6.54 2.13 -16.05
CA LEU A 144 -7.05 2.42 -14.70
C LEU A 144 -7.85 3.72 -14.63
N GLN A 145 -7.41 4.76 -15.36
CA GLN A 145 -7.96 6.11 -15.28
C GLN A 145 -9.50 6.18 -15.43
N PRO A 146 -10.15 5.46 -16.38
CA PRO A 146 -11.61 5.50 -16.55
C PRO A 146 -12.37 4.97 -15.34
N PHE A 147 -11.78 4.01 -14.61
CA PHE A 147 -12.42 3.38 -13.46
C PHE A 147 -12.12 4.11 -12.15
N CYS A 148 -10.98 4.79 -12.05
CA CYS A 148 -10.54 5.43 -10.82
C CYS A 148 -10.99 6.89 -10.67
N THR A 149 -10.97 7.67 -11.76
CA THR A 149 -11.10 9.15 -11.69
C THR A 149 -12.40 9.61 -11.03
N ASN A 150 -13.52 8.94 -11.33
CA ASN A 150 -14.84 9.26 -10.78
C ASN A 150 -15.42 8.10 -9.96
N HIS A 151 -14.54 7.26 -9.38
CA HIS A 151 -14.99 6.11 -8.60
C HIS A 151 -15.82 6.54 -7.38
N TRP A 152 -16.87 5.80 -7.03
CA TRP A 152 -17.76 6.15 -5.91
C TRP A 152 -17.03 6.10 -4.55
N ASN A 153 -16.12 5.15 -4.38
CA ASN A 153 -15.24 5.05 -3.21
C ASN A 153 -14.20 6.17 -3.23
N ILE A 154 -14.32 7.11 -2.30
CA ILE A 154 -13.47 8.30 -2.20
C ILE A 154 -12.02 7.91 -1.89
N ASP A 155 -11.77 6.93 -1.03
CA ASP A 155 -10.42 6.50 -0.68
C ASP A 155 -9.69 5.89 -1.89
N LEU A 156 -10.39 5.12 -2.72
CA LEU A 156 -9.82 4.58 -3.96
C LEU A 156 -9.47 5.70 -4.95
N ARG A 157 -10.36 6.68 -5.10
CA ARG A 157 -10.13 7.85 -5.95
C ARG A 157 -8.96 8.70 -5.44
N THR A 158 -8.85 8.87 -4.12
CA THR A 158 -7.70 9.53 -3.48
C THR A 158 -6.41 8.76 -3.72
N ALA A 159 -6.41 7.43 -3.59
CA ALA A 159 -5.25 6.59 -3.85
C ALA A 159 -4.78 6.72 -5.31
N TRP A 160 -5.72 6.72 -6.27
CA TRP A 160 -5.42 6.99 -7.68
C TRP A 160 -4.76 8.33 -7.89
N HIS A 161 -5.30 9.41 -7.32
CA HIS A 161 -4.72 10.74 -7.48
C HIS A 161 -3.34 10.86 -6.83
N ASN A 162 -3.10 10.19 -5.70
CA ASN A 162 -1.76 10.09 -5.13
C ASN A 162 -0.79 9.37 -6.07
N VAL A 163 -1.18 8.21 -6.61
CA VAL A 163 -0.35 7.48 -7.59
C VAL A 163 -0.08 8.37 -8.79
N ALA A 164 -1.12 8.88 -9.44
CA ALA A 164 -0.99 9.67 -10.66
C ALA A 164 -0.13 10.93 -10.50
N ALA A 165 -0.13 11.56 -9.32
CA ALA A 165 0.76 12.70 -9.00
C ALA A 165 2.22 12.29 -8.74
N ALA A 166 2.43 11.05 -8.34
CA ALA A 166 3.74 10.53 -7.96
C ALA A 166 4.48 9.84 -9.10
N LEU A 167 3.83 9.51 -10.23
CA LEU A 167 4.49 8.85 -11.35
C LEU A 167 5.44 9.77 -12.10
N ASP A 168 6.64 9.24 -12.40
CA ASP A 168 7.53 9.76 -13.42
C ASP A 168 7.19 9.08 -14.76
N THR A 169 6.77 9.87 -15.73
CA THR A 169 6.42 9.41 -17.08
C THR A 169 7.35 10.03 -18.10
N GLU A 170 7.54 9.34 -19.23
CA GLU A 170 8.20 9.89 -20.42
C GLU A 170 7.20 9.88 -21.59
N PRO A 171 6.70 11.04 -22.05
CA PRO A 171 7.11 12.40 -21.65
C PRO A 171 6.63 12.80 -20.24
N PRO A 172 7.31 13.76 -19.58
CA PRO A 172 6.93 14.24 -18.26
C PRO A 172 5.51 14.82 -18.21
N GLN A 173 4.81 14.56 -17.12
CA GLN A 173 3.49 15.15 -16.87
C GLN A 173 3.57 16.67 -16.77
N GLN A 174 2.50 17.35 -17.19
CA GLN A 174 2.40 18.79 -17.02
C GLN A 174 2.22 19.14 -15.54
N LEU A 175 2.95 20.16 -15.08
CA LEU A 175 2.91 20.63 -13.69
C LEU A 175 1.50 20.99 -13.21
N ASN A 176 0.64 21.50 -14.09
CA ASN A 176 -0.76 21.78 -13.78
C ASN A 176 -1.58 20.50 -13.49
N GLN A 177 -1.31 19.41 -14.21
CA GLN A 177 -1.99 18.12 -13.98
C GLN A 177 -1.55 17.52 -12.64
N GLN A 178 -0.26 17.59 -12.32
CA GLN A 178 0.25 17.16 -11.01
C GLN A 178 -0.39 17.94 -9.86
N LYS A 179 -0.50 19.28 -9.99
CA LYS A 179 -1.20 20.11 -9.00
C LYS A 179 -2.66 19.71 -8.81
N GLN A 180 -3.38 19.44 -9.89
CA GLN A 180 -4.79 18.99 -9.83
C GLN A 180 -4.92 17.67 -9.09
N HIS A 181 -4.05 16.69 -9.37
CA HIS A 181 -4.05 15.41 -8.66
C HIS A 181 -3.75 15.58 -7.17
N ILE A 182 -2.75 16.37 -6.80
CA ILE A 182 -2.42 16.65 -5.38
C ILE A 182 -3.59 17.31 -4.67
N GLN A 183 -4.24 18.30 -5.29
CA GLN A 183 -5.42 18.96 -4.72
C GLN A 183 -6.59 17.98 -4.53
N ALA A 184 -6.86 17.13 -5.52
CA ALA A 184 -7.92 16.13 -5.45
C ALA A 184 -7.65 15.08 -4.35
N ALA A 185 -6.42 14.57 -4.26
CA ALA A 185 -6.01 13.62 -3.22
C ALA A 185 -6.11 14.23 -1.82
N MET A 186 -5.68 15.48 -1.66
CA MET A 186 -5.75 16.20 -0.38
C MET A 186 -7.20 16.45 0.05
N SER A 187 -8.06 16.85 -0.90
CA SER A 187 -9.48 17.07 -0.64
C SER A 187 -10.16 15.76 -0.23
N GLY A 188 -9.95 14.68 -0.98
CA GLY A 188 -10.53 13.37 -0.65
C GLY A 188 -10.06 12.84 0.71
N SER A 189 -8.78 12.99 1.03
CA SER A 189 -8.24 12.58 2.34
C SER A 189 -8.88 13.33 3.51
N LYS A 190 -9.20 14.62 3.33
CA LYS A 190 -9.93 15.40 4.34
C LYS A 190 -11.37 14.92 4.50
N VAL A 191 -12.05 14.64 3.39
CA VAL A 191 -13.46 14.19 3.40
C VAL A 191 -13.61 12.86 4.15
N THR A 192 -12.68 11.92 3.97
CA THR A 192 -12.72 10.59 4.62
C THR A 192 -11.99 10.55 5.96
N ASN A 193 -11.41 11.66 6.42
CA ASN A 193 -10.51 11.72 7.59
C ASN A 193 -9.34 10.72 7.49
N ASN A 194 -8.86 10.46 6.28
CA ASN A 194 -7.75 9.54 6.01
C ASN A 194 -6.40 10.24 6.28
N ILE A 195 -5.93 10.15 7.53
CA ILE A 195 -4.68 10.77 7.99
C ILE A 195 -3.48 10.29 7.18
N LEU A 196 -3.42 8.99 6.87
CA LEU A 196 -2.34 8.41 6.07
C LEU A 196 -2.38 8.96 4.64
N GLY A 197 -3.54 8.97 3.99
CA GLY A 197 -3.71 9.54 2.65
C GLY A 197 -3.27 11.00 2.57
N ALA A 198 -3.59 11.81 3.59
CA ALA A 198 -3.13 13.19 3.70
C ALA A 198 -1.61 13.29 3.88
N ALA A 199 -1.01 12.42 4.70
CA ALA A 199 0.45 12.37 4.88
C ALA A 199 1.16 12.03 3.56
N VAL A 200 0.71 10.99 2.86
CA VAL A 200 1.22 10.59 1.53
C VAL A 200 1.14 11.75 0.54
N THR A 201 -0.01 12.43 0.48
CA THR A 201 -0.20 13.57 -0.43
C THR A 201 0.79 14.70 -0.13
N LEU A 202 1.06 15.00 1.15
CA LEU A 202 2.03 16.03 1.54
C LEU A 202 3.47 15.64 1.20
N CYS A 203 3.83 14.35 1.34
CA CYS A 203 5.13 13.83 0.92
C CYS A 203 5.32 14.00 -0.60
N ILE A 204 4.32 13.62 -1.40
CA ILE A 204 4.34 13.79 -2.86
C ILE A 204 4.46 15.28 -3.22
N MET A 205 3.66 16.14 -2.61
CA MET A 205 3.70 17.58 -2.84
C MET A 205 5.09 18.19 -2.54
N ARG A 206 5.72 17.75 -1.45
CA ARG A 206 7.08 18.17 -1.08
C ARG A 206 8.09 17.75 -2.14
N SER A 207 8.08 16.47 -2.54
CA SER A 207 8.98 15.96 -3.57
C SER A 207 8.77 16.70 -4.90
N ARG A 208 7.53 16.90 -5.35
CA ARG A 208 7.27 17.49 -6.68
C ARG A 208 7.52 18.99 -6.79
N PHE A 209 7.31 19.76 -5.72
CA PHE A 209 7.33 21.23 -5.82
C PHE A 209 8.35 21.93 -4.92
N PHE A 210 8.90 21.21 -3.93
CA PHE A 210 9.75 21.81 -2.91
C PHE A 210 11.08 21.08 -2.72
N GLU A 211 11.38 20.10 -3.58
CA GLU A 211 12.70 19.48 -3.62
C GLU A 211 13.76 20.55 -3.93
N ASN A 212 14.76 20.66 -3.05
CA ASN A 212 15.85 21.64 -3.12
C ASN A 212 15.43 23.12 -3.02
N VAL A 213 14.20 23.41 -2.57
CA VAL A 213 13.76 24.79 -2.33
C VAL A 213 14.18 25.22 -0.92
N ILE A 214 15.06 26.23 -0.85
CA ILE A 214 15.39 26.94 0.40
C ILE A 214 14.23 27.88 0.73
N GLY A 215 13.47 27.58 1.77
CA GLY A 215 12.41 28.49 2.22
C GLY A 215 11.52 27.92 3.33
N GLU A 216 10.93 28.83 4.10
CA GLU A 216 10.09 28.49 5.25
C GLU A 216 8.84 27.67 4.84
N GLN A 217 8.30 27.90 3.63
CA GLN A 217 7.14 27.17 3.13
C GLN A 217 7.46 25.72 2.80
N ALA A 218 8.64 25.43 2.23
CA ALA A 218 9.12 24.08 1.99
C ALA A 218 9.28 23.32 3.32
N LEU A 219 9.87 23.98 4.32
CA LEU A 219 10.05 23.40 5.66
C LEU A 219 8.71 23.13 6.37
N LYS A 220 7.78 24.08 6.31
CA LYS A 220 6.43 23.91 6.87
C LYS A 220 5.70 22.73 6.24
N SER A 221 5.83 22.55 4.92
CA SER A 221 5.26 21.40 4.21
C SER A 221 5.86 20.08 4.68
N ALA A 222 7.20 19.99 4.77
CA ALA A 222 7.89 18.78 5.24
C ALA A 222 7.50 18.43 6.69
N ARG A 223 7.48 19.41 7.60
CA ARG A 223 7.03 19.23 8.99
C ARG A 223 5.57 18.78 9.08
N ALA A 224 4.69 19.32 8.23
CA ALA A 224 3.29 18.91 8.19
C ALA A 224 3.15 17.45 7.72
N ALA A 225 3.94 17.02 6.73
CA ALA A 225 3.97 15.64 6.26
C ALA A 225 4.41 14.68 7.39
N SER A 226 5.55 14.98 8.03
CA SER A 226 6.09 14.24 9.17
C SER A 226 5.06 14.10 10.31
N LYS A 227 4.45 15.20 10.74
CA LYS A 227 3.44 15.18 11.80
C LYS A 227 2.21 14.33 11.45
N GLN A 228 1.75 14.37 10.19
CA GLN A 228 0.61 13.55 9.75
C GLN A 228 0.99 12.07 9.65
N ALA A 229 2.19 11.75 9.17
CA ALA A 229 2.70 10.39 9.15
C ALA A 229 2.80 9.81 10.58
N GLN A 230 3.32 10.59 11.53
CA GLN A 230 3.36 10.22 12.95
C GLN A 230 1.98 9.90 13.50
N ARG A 231 0.99 10.76 13.23
CA ARG A 231 -0.41 10.54 13.64
C ARG A 231 -1.07 9.33 12.98
N SER A 232 -0.60 8.90 11.81
CA SER A 232 -1.15 7.74 11.11
C SER A 232 -0.78 6.41 11.75
N GLY A 233 0.31 6.36 12.52
CA GLY A 233 0.83 5.12 13.12
C GLY A 233 1.43 4.13 12.11
N ASN A 234 1.66 4.53 10.86
CA ASN A 234 2.34 3.71 9.87
C ASN A 234 3.85 4.02 9.89
N MET A 235 4.64 3.08 10.42
CA MET A 235 6.08 3.28 10.66
C MET A 235 6.88 3.51 9.36
N LEU A 236 6.47 2.88 8.25
CA LEU A 236 7.12 3.09 6.97
C LEU A 236 6.94 4.54 6.49
N TRP A 237 5.71 5.05 6.52
CA TRP A 237 5.45 6.43 6.10
C TRP A 237 5.97 7.49 7.08
N GLN A 238 6.14 7.13 8.36
CA GLN A 238 6.86 7.97 9.33
C GLN A 238 8.32 8.14 8.90
N SER A 239 9.01 7.02 8.64
CA SER A 239 10.40 7.03 8.18
C SER A 239 10.58 7.87 6.92
N VAL A 240 9.69 7.73 5.93
CA VAL A 240 9.70 8.52 4.69
C VAL A 240 9.60 10.01 4.96
N ALA A 241 8.60 10.40 5.75
CA ALA A 241 8.30 11.80 5.98
C ALA A 241 9.38 12.49 6.82
N ASP A 242 9.96 11.77 7.78
CA ASP A 242 11.06 12.24 8.61
C ASP A 242 12.37 12.32 7.80
N GLY A 243 12.65 11.37 6.89
CA GLY A 243 13.76 11.47 5.94
C GLY A 243 13.63 12.66 4.98
N MET A 244 12.42 12.90 4.45
CA MET A 244 12.15 14.11 3.64
C MET A 244 12.34 15.40 4.45
N LEU A 245 11.99 15.41 5.73
CA LEU A 245 12.21 16.53 6.63
C LEU A 245 13.71 16.76 6.89
N ALA A 246 14.47 15.69 7.12
CA ALA A 246 15.92 15.75 7.30
C ALA A 246 16.62 16.41 6.10
N GLN A 247 16.28 16.01 4.87
CA GLN A 247 16.81 16.64 3.66
C GLN A 247 16.39 18.12 3.54
N SER A 248 15.17 18.46 3.97
CA SER A 248 14.73 19.87 3.97
C SER A 248 15.52 20.73 4.97
N TYR A 249 15.97 20.15 6.09
CA TYR A 249 16.90 20.80 7.03
C TYR A 249 18.32 20.93 6.44
N GLU A 250 18.80 19.88 5.78
CA GLU A 250 20.12 19.87 5.14
C GLU A 250 20.26 20.96 4.07
N VAL A 251 19.26 21.10 3.19
CA VAL A 251 19.20 22.15 2.15
C VAL A 251 19.20 23.56 2.78
N GLN A 252 18.76 23.72 4.02
CA GLN A 252 18.78 24.98 4.77
C GLN A 252 20.02 25.19 5.64
N GLY A 253 20.97 24.25 5.62
CA GLY A 253 22.19 24.30 6.43
C GLY A 253 21.98 23.93 7.90
N GLN A 254 20.80 23.41 8.28
CA GLN A 254 20.44 22.98 9.63
C GLN A 254 20.92 21.54 9.88
N ARG A 255 22.24 21.37 9.97
CA ARG A 255 22.89 20.05 10.00
C ARG A 255 22.57 19.22 11.23
N GLU A 256 22.38 19.85 12.38
CA GLU A 256 22.08 19.14 13.63
C GLU A 256 20.67 18.56 13.58
N GLU A 257 19.68 19.37 13.19
CA GLU A 257 18.29 18.95 13.01
C GLU A 257 18.16 17.90 11.90
N ALA A 258 18.89 18.06 10.80
CA ALA A 258 18.96 17.05 9.75
C ALA A 258 19.47 15.71 10.30
N GLY A 259 20.55 15.72 11.08
CA GLY A 259 21.11 14.51 11.69
C GLY A 259 20.14 13.80 12.63
N GLN A 260 19.39 14.56 13.44
CA GLN A 260 18.38 14.01 14.36
C GLN A 260 17.23 13.33 13.60
N GLU A 261 16.66 14.00 12.60
CA GLU A 261 15.57 13.44 11.80
C GLU A 261 16.04 12.23 10.96
N TRP A 262 17.29 12.24 10.47
CA TRP A 262 17.88 11.08 9.78
C TRP A 262 18.00 9.86 10.69
N GLN A 263 18.51 10.03 11.91
CA GLN A 263 18.63 8.93 12.88
C GLN A 263 17.26 8.35 13.21
N LYS A 264 16.27 9.22 13.40
CA LYS A 264 14.90 8.82 13.68
C LYS A 264 14.27 8.05 12.53
N ALA A 265 14.34 8.59 11.31
CA ALA A 265 13.84 7.94 10.10
C ALA A 265 14.48 6.55 9.90
N THR A 266 15.77 6.43 10.16
CA THR A 266 16.51 5.16 10.07
C THR A 266 16.02 4.14 11.09
N LYS A 267 15.80 4.56 12.34
CA LYS A 267 15.27 3.69 13.39
C LYS A 267 13.86 3.18 13.02
N GLU A 268 13.00 4.08 12.55
CA GLU A 268 11.63 3.74 12.14
C GLU A 268 11.61 2.77 10.95
N ALA A 269 12.50 2.95 9.97
CA ALA A 269 12.69 2.01 8.87
C ALA A 269 13.10 0.63 9.39
N ASN A 270 14.13 0.56 10.22
CA ASN A 270 14.61 -0.69 10.80
C ASN A 270 13.49 -1.42 11.55
N ASP A 271 12.76 -0.71 12.41
CA ASP A 271 11.64 -1.26 13.17
C ASP A 271 10.50 -1.74 12.27
N ALA A 272 10.22 -1.05 11.15
CA ALA A 272 9.24 -1.47 10.16
C ALA A 272 9.63 -2.77 9.42
N PHE A 273 10.91 -3.18 9.45
CA PHE A 273 11.43 -4.41 8.83
C PHE A 273 11.82 -5.51 9.81
N VAL A 274 11.61 -5.33 11.13
CA VAL A 274 11.94 -6.36 12.15
C VAL A 274 11.21 -7.68 11.85
N GLY A 275 11.98 -8.69 11.44
CA GLY A 275 11.50 -9.98 10.93
C GLY A 275 12.44 -10.69 9.96
N LYS A 276 13.47 -10.00 9.45
CA LYS A 276 14.64 -10.60 8.79
C LYS A 276 15.78 -10.77 9.80
N SER A 277 16.26 -12.00 10.02
CA SER A 277 17.57 -12.25 10.65
C SER A 277 18.70 -11.92 9.66
N MET A 278 18.76 -10.68 9.18
CA MET A 278 19.87 -10.17 8.39
C MET A 278 20.21 -8.78 8.92
N THR A 279 21.41 -8.65 9.49
CA THR A 279 22.11 -7.37 9.62
C THR A 279 22.41 -6.88 8.22
N TYR A 280 21.64 -5.92 7.74
CA TYR A 280 21.93 -5.23 6.50
C TYR A 280 22.79 -4.00 6.84
N ASP A 281 23.84 -3.79 6.05
CA ASP A 281 24.50 -2.49 6.00
C ASP A 281 23.51 -1.44 5.48
N PHE A 282 23.69 -0.19 5.91
CA PHE A 282 22.78 0.94 5.64
C PHE A 282 22.43 1.09 4.14
N GLU A 283 23.34 0.74 3.24
CA GLU A 283 23.08 0.71 1.79
C GLU A 283 21.96 -0.29 1.42
N ASP A 284 21.93 -1.50 1.98
CA ASP A 284 20.93 -2.52 1.63
C ASP A 284 19.51 -2.20 2.16
N ILE A 285 19.41 -1.54 3.32
CA ILE A 285 18.12 -1.10 3.90
C ILE A 285 17.60 0.13 3.16
N ALA A 286 18.51 1.06 2.81
CA ALA A 286 18.24 2.28 2.05
C ALA A 286 17.88 2.02 0.58
N THR A 287 18.35 0.93 -0.03
CA THR A 287 18.01 0.61 -1.43
C THR A 287 16.68 -0.12 -1.58
N THR A 288 16.19 -0.82 -0.56
CA THR A 288 15.13 -1.82 -0.77
C THR A 288 13.71 -1.31 -0.51
N THR A 289 13.48 -0.30 0.35
CA THR A 289 12.09 -0.20 0.88
C THR A 289 11.56 1.17 1.29
N VAL A 290 11.02 1.88 0.29
CA VAL A 290 9.69 2.52 0.38
C VAL A 290 8.89 2.18 -0.91
N ILE A 291 9.17 0.97 -1.43
CA ILE A 291 9.12 0.46 -2.82
C ILE A 291 10.53 0.22 -3.40
N SER A 292 11.62 0.27 -2.63
CA SER A 292 12.75 1.15 -2.93
C SER A 292 12.39 2.62 -2.92
N TYR A 293 13.01 3.33 -1.97
CA TYR A 293 12.85 4.73 -1.64
C TYR A 293 12.56 5.55 -2.89
N PHE A 294 11.47 6.31 -2.97
CA PHE A 294 11.50 7.52 -3.80
C PHE A 294 11.66 7.32 -5.33
N VAL A 295 11.89 6.09 -5.84
CA VAL A 295 12.54 5.73 -7.13
C VAL A 295 14.08 5.82 -7.17
N ASP A 296 14.76 6.22 -6.11
CA ASP A 296 15.94 7.10 -6.16
C ASP A 296 15.45 8.55 -6.25
N PHE A 297 15.83 9.37 -5.26
CA PHE A 297 16.43 10.67 -5.54
C PHE A 297 16.13 11.22 -6.96
N VAL A 298 14.94 11.82 -7.20
CA VAL A 298 14.48 12.30 -8.52
C VAL A 298 15.37 13.43 -9.09
N HIS A 299 16.56 13.71 -8.54
CA HIS A 299 17.84 13.58 -9.26
C HIS A 299 19.00 13.76 -8.26
N GLY A 300 19.68 12.68 -7.88
CA GLY A 300 20.96 12.73 -7.15
C GLY A 300 21.54 11.35 -6.89
#